data_AF-A0AAU3NM85-F1
#
_entry.id   AF-A0AAU3NM85-F1
#
_cell.length_a   1.000
_cell.length_b   1.000
_cell.length_c   1.000
_cell.angle_alpha   90.00
_cell.angle_beta   90.00
_cell.angle_gamma   90.00
#
_symmetry.space_group_name_H-M   'P 1'
#
loop_
_entity.id
_entity.type
_entity.pdbx_description
1 polymer ?
#
loop_
_entity_poly.entity_id
_entity_poly.type
_entity_poly.pdbx_seq_one_letter_code
_entity_poly.pdbx_strand_id
1 'polypeptide(L)'
;MPDRDGYIAIRSRSAVTFDLDARFPDQVFRERAGDSLFCEFDVILAPEIWPALCMMARWHGDDHVELLVLEPKCDDFYVPEGLGYPVVSLSVEAGEDEYWAAIGFEPDGDALGSIAISANVVALTGASAKWGCWGERDPEVAVFQGFPDAAARSEWCARFGPFLGVSGALESYLPMAFGGRPVPDTYAAVLTANYGPPNDRRP
;
A
#
# COMPACT_ATOMS: atom_id res chain seq x y z
N MET A 1 12.80 7.99 14.68
CA MET A 1 12.23 8.48 13.41
C MET A 1 13.36 8.72 12.42
N PRO A 2 13.17 8.40 11.13
CA PRO A 2 14.15 8.67 10.10
C PRO A 2 14.42 10.17 9.98
N ASP A 3 15.67 10.53 9.69
CA ASP A 3 16.03 11.88 9.30
C ASP A 3 15.74 12.12 7.81
N ARG A 4 16.11 13.31 7.32
CA ARG A 4 15.87 13.71 5.93
C ARG A 4 16.51 12.76 4.92
N ASP A 5 17.70 12.27 5.22
CA ASP A 5 18.45 11.39 4.31
C ASP A 5 17.80 10.01 4.26
N GLY A 6 17.32 9.51 5.41
CA GLY A 6 16.49 8.31 5.48
C GLY A 6 15.20 8.44 4.67
N TYR A 7 14.48 9.55 4.80
CA TYR A 7 13.28 9.85 4.01
C TYR A 7 13.55 9.85 2.50
N ILE A 8 14.61 10.56 2.06
CA ILE A 8 14.99 10.62 0.65
C ILE A 8 15.38 9.24 0.12
N ALA A 9 16.09 8.44 0.92
CA ALA A 9 16.51 7.09 0.53
C ALA A 9 15.30 6.15 0.33
N ILE A 10 14.37 6.12 1.29
CA ILE A 10 13.12 5.33 1.18
C ILE A 10 12.31 5.81 -0.02
N ARG A 11 12.08 7.12 -0.14
CA ARG A 11 11.35 7.70 -1.28
C ARG A 11 11.97 7.30 -2.63
N SER A 12 13.29 7.30 -2.72
CA SER A 12 14.01 6.92 -3.94
C SER A 12 13.83 5.44 -4.27
N ARG A 13 13.81 4.55 -3.26
CA ARG A 13 13.52 3.12 -3.45
C ARG A 13 12.07 2.88 -3.84
N SER A 14 11.12 3.51 -3.16
CA SER A 14 9.70 3.43 -3.52
C SER A 14 9.46 3.90 -4.96
N ALA A 15 10.19 4.91 -5.44
CA ALA A 15 10.09 5.39 -6.82
C ALA A 15 10.57 4.37 -7.88
N VAL A 16 11.28 3.30 -7.50
CA VAL A 16 11.63 2.20 -8.41
C VAL A 16 10.43 1.27 -8.62
N THR A 17 9.69 0.99 -7.56
CA THR A 17 8.49 0.13 -7.59
C THR A 17 7.28 0.88 -8.14
N PHE A 18 7.14 2.16 -7.80
CA PHE A 18 5.92 2.95 -8.02
C PHE A 18 6.17 4.22 -8.84
N ASP A 19 5.14 4.64 -9.58
CA ASP A 19 4.98 6.02 -10.02
C ASP A 19 4.33 6.84 -8.89
N LEU A 20 5.14 7.64 -8.20
CA LEU A 20 4.71 8.34 -6.97
C LEU A 20 3.70 9.48 -7.25
N ASP A 21 3.57 9.89 -8.50
CA ASP A 21 2.65 10.94 -8.94
C ASP A 21 1.34 10.37 -9.54
N ALA A 22 1.25 9.05 -9.75
CA ALA A 22 0.05 8.38 -10.25
C ALA A 22 -0.98 8.14 -9.14
N ARG A 23 -2.25 8.03 -9.51
CA ARG A 23 -3.36 7.70 -8.58
C ARG A 23 -4.31 6.71 -9.22
N PHE A 24 -5.14 6.03 -8.43
CA PHE A 24 -6.20 5.21 -9.00
C PHE A 24 -7.18 6.06 -9.85
N PRO A 25 -7.72 5.52 -10.96
CA PRO A 25 -7.62 4.13 -11.43
C PRO A 25 -6.38 3.85 -12.31
N ASP A 26 -5.48 4.82 -12.48
CA ASP A 26 -4.28 4.66 -13.29
C ASP A 26 -3.30 3.65 -12.67
N GLN A 27 -2.32 3.23 -13.46
CA GLN A 27 -1.31 2.28 -13.01
C GLN A 27 -0.30 2.99 -12.10
N VAL A 28 -0.24 2.56 -10.83
CA VAL A 28 0.71 3.11 -9.83
C VAL A 28 2.00 2.30 -9.74
N PHE A 29 2.01 1.03 -10.16
CA PHE A 29 3.24 0.23 -10.25
C PHE A 29 3.96 0.50 -11.56
N ARG A 30 5.29 0.68 -11.51
CA ARG A 30 6.07 0.86 -12.75
C ARG A 30 6.08 -0.37 -13.64
N GLU A 31 6.04 -1.55 -13.04
CA GLU A 31 5.97 -2.83 -13.75
C GLU A 31 4.65 -3.53 -13.42
N ARG A 32 3.98 -4.04 -14.45
CA ARG A 32 2.72 -4.77 -14.28
C ARG A 32 3.03 -6.24 -14.07
N ALA A 33 2.85 -6.73 -12.84
CA ALA A 33 3.00 -8.15 -12.52
C ALA A 33 1.72 -8.97 -12.81
N GLY A 34 0.57 -8.32 -13.01
CA GLY A 34 -0.70 -8.96 -13.42
C GLY A 34 -1.50 -9.65 -12.31
N ASP A 35 -0.92 -9.86 -11.14
CA ASP A 35 -1.51 -10.65 -10.05
C ASP A 35 -1.97 -9.79 -8.88
N SER A 36 -2.75 -8.75 -9.16
CA SER A 36 -3.18 -7.79 -8.13
C SER A 36 -4.17 -8.39 -7.13
N LEU A 37 -4.04 -8.00 -5.87
CA LEU A 37 -5.01 -8.23 -4.81
C LEU A 37 -5.34 -6.92 -4.11
N PHE A 38 -6.62 -6.64 -3.93
CA PHE A 38 -7.13 -5.44 -3.29
C PHE A 38 -7.68 -5.74 -1.89
N CYS A 39 -7.60 -4.76 -1.01
CA CYS A 39 -8.34 -4.64 0.24
C CYS A 39 -8.77 -3.18 0.45
N GLU A 40 -9.49 -2.92 1.54
CA GLU A 40 -9.76 -1.56 2.02
C GLU A 40 -8.45 -0.87 2.45
N PHE A 41 -8.40 0.46 2.37
CA PHE A 41 -7.21 1.23 2.72
C PHE A 41 -6.86 1.09 4.21
N ASP A 42 -7.83 1.19 5.11
CA ASP A 42 -7.57 1.08 6.55
C ASP A 42 -6.96 -0.28 6.96
N VAL A 43 -7.19 -1.35 6.19
CA VAL A 43 -6.59 -2.68 6.46
C VAL A 43 -5.06 -2.61 6.45
N ILE A 44 -4.46 -1.84 5.55
CA ILE A 44 -2.99 -1.75 5.46
C ILE A 44 -2.37 -0.88 6.54
N LEU A 45 -3.19 -0.17 7.32
CA LEU A 45 -2.79 0.65 8.46
C LEU A 45 -3.17 0.00 9.81
N ALA A 46 -3.77 -1.19 9.81
CA ALA A 46 -4.09 -1.95 11.00
C ALA A 46 -2.93 -2.88 11.41
N PRO A 47 -2.71 -3.17 12.71
CA PRO A 47 -1.63 -4.05 13.18
C PRO A 47 -1.63 -5.44 12.51
N GLU A 48 -2.81 -5.99 12.27
CA GLU A 48 -3.02 -7.37 11.81
C GLU A 48 -2.49 -7.63 10.39
N ILE A 49 -2.23 -6.58 9.59
CA ILE A 49 -1.66 -6.73 8.25
C ILE A 49 -0.16 -7.02 8.29
N TRP A 50 0.51 -6.71 9.40
CA TRP A 50 1.96 -6.77 9.49
C TRP A 50 2.57 -8.13 9.11
N PRO A 51 2.04 -9.28 9.59
CA PRO A 51 2.54 -10.59 9.16
C PRO A 51 2.41 -10.83 7.65
N ALA A 52 1.40 -10.23 7.01
CA ALA A 52 1.17 -10.33 5.57
C ALA A 52 2.22 -9.54 4.77
N LEU A 53 2.58 -8.34 5.24
CA LEU A 53 3.67 -7.52 4.69
C LEU A 53 5.03 -8.21 4.86
N CYS A 54 5.31 -8.77 6.03
CA CYS A 54 6.53 -9.52 6.29
C CYS A 54 6.66 -10.75 5.38
N MET A 55 5.56 -11.45 5.09
CA MET A 55 5.57 -12.59 4.18
C MET A 55 5.94 -12.17 2.75
N MET A 56 5.39 -11.04 2.28
CA MET A 56 5.76 -10.46 0.98
C MET A 56 7.23 -10.09 0.92
N ALA A 57 7.73 -9.36 1.92
CA ALA A 57 9.15 -8.98 2.02
C ALA A 57 10.08 -10.22 1.99
N ARG A 58 9.78 -11.24 2.81
CA ARG A 58 10.60 -12.45 2.91
C ARG A 58 10.69 -13.23 1.61
N TRP A 59 9.62 -13.28 0.80
CA TRP A 59 9.67 -13.94 -0.51
C TRP A 59 10.67 -13.32 -1.47
N HIS A 60 10.91 -12.01 -1.34
CA HIS A 60 11.84 -11.28 -2.21
C HIS A 60 13.22 -11.07 -1.59
N GLY A 61 13.45 -11.61 -0.39
CA GLY A 61 14.71 -11.50 0.34
C GLY A 61 14.90 -10.15 1.04
N ASP A 62 13.82 -9.40 1.24
CA ASP A 62 13.84 -8.16 2.00
C ASP A 62 13.86 -8.44 3.51
N ASP A 63 14.72 -7.73 4.24
CA ASP A 63 14.84 -7.81 5.69
C ASP A 63 14.04 -6.72 6.43
N HIS A 64 13.52 -5.74 5.69
CA HIS A 64 12.67 -4.65 6.17
C HIS A 64 11.47 -4.43 5.24
N VAL A 65 10.37 -3.99 5.83
CA VAL A 65 9.26 -3.34 5.13
C VAL A 65 9.38 -1.85 5.36
N GLU A 66 9.26 -1.09 4.27
CA GLU A 66 9.31 0.36 4.27
C GLU A 66 7.94 0.90 3.92
N LEU A 67 7.43 1.83 4.74
CA LEU A 67 6.22 2.59 4.48
C LEU A 67 6.61 4.04 4.21
N LEU A 68 6.09 4.59 3.13
CA LEU A 68 6.21 5.98 2.75
C LEU A 68 4.83 6.62 2.66
N VAL A 69 4.60 7.68 3.41
CA VAL A 69 3.44 8.55 3.19
C VAL A 69 3.74 9.52 2.05
N LEU A 70 2.86 9.53 1.06
CA LEU A 70 2.90 10.43 -0.10
C LEU A 70 1.97 11.61 0.08
N GLU A 71 0.83 11.39 0.71
CA GLU A 71 -0.13 12.43 1.08
C GLU A 71 -0.58 12.27 2.53
N PRO A 72 -0.62 13.37 3.31
CA PRO A 72 -0.22 14.73 2.94
C PRO A 72 1.30 14.84 2.69
N LYS A 73 1.71 15.82 1.87
CA LYS A 73 3.12 15.99 1.50
C LYS A 73 3.95 16.35 2.74
N CYS A 74 5.11 15.71 2.88
CA CYS A 74 6.03 15.91 4.00
C CYS A 74 6.33 17.40 4.28
N ASP A 75 6.72 18.15 3.24
CA ASP A 75 7.12 19.55 3.36
C ASP A 75 5.94 20.51 3.60
N ASP A 76 4.71 20.08 3.29
CA ASP A 76 3.50 20.90 3.41
C ASP A 76 2.76 20.66 4.74
N PHE A 77 2.99 19.52 5.40
CA PHE A 77 2.27 19.12 6.61
C PHE A 77 3.21 18.63 7.73
N TYR A 78 3.85 17.46 7.56
CA TYR A 78 4.57 16.81 8.67
C TYR A 78 5.75 17.63 9.21
N VAL A 79 6.56 18.24 8.34
CA VAL A 79 7.70 19.07 8.76
C VAL A 79 7.24 20.38 9.42
N PRO A 80 6.31 21.16 8.82
CA PRO A 80 5.76 22.35 9.47
C PRO A 80 5.12 22.09 10.84
N GLU A 81 4.42 20.96 11.00
CA GLU A 81 3.76 20.56 12.25
C GLU A 81 4.72 19.93 13.27
N GLY A 82 6.02 19.79 12.94
CA GLY A 82 7.03 19.22 13.84
C GLY A 82 6.90 17.70 14.05
N LEU A 83 6.14 17.02 13.19
CA LEU A 83 5.86 15.57 13.24
C LEU A 83 6.98 14.72 12.60
N GLY A 84 7.96 15.36 11.95
CA GLY A 84 9.11 14.71 11.35
C GLY A 84 8.88 14.25 9.91
N TYR A 85 9.60 13.21 9.48
CA TYR A 85 9.46 12.64 8.14
C TYR A 85 8.53 11.42 8.18
N PRO A 86 7.48 11.37 7.35
CA PRO A 86 6.42 10.36 7.46
C PRO A 86 6.81 9.07 6.74
N VAL A 87 7.84 8.42 7.28
CA VAL A 87 8.41 7.17 6.78
C VAL A 87 8.68 6.22 7.92
N VAL A 88 8.44 4.94 7.68
CA VAL A 88 8.78 3.83 8.59
C VAL A 88 9.64 2.84 7.83
N SER A 89 10.66 2.30 8.49
CA SER A 89 11.40 1.13 8.04
C SER A 89 11.48 0.20 9.23
N LEU A 90 10.84 -0.96 9.11
CA LEU A 90 10.69 -1.91 10.21
C LEU A 90 11.15 -3.29 9.75
N SER A 91 11.96 -3.96 10.57
CA SER A 91 12.50 -5.28 10.24
C SER A 91 11.39 -6.31 10.17
N VAL A 92 11.48 -7.27 9.25
CA VAL A 92 10.51 -8.39 9.14
C VAL A 92 10.45 -9.28 10.40
N GLU A 93 11.42 -9.14 11.31
CA GLU A 93 11.45 -9.81 12.61
C GLU A 93 10.64 -9.07 13.70
N ALA A 94 10.19 -7.84 13.43
CA ALA A 94 9.34 -7.09 14.34
C ALA A 94 7.94 -7.70 14.45
N GLY A 95 7.25 -7.42 15.56
CA GLY A 95 5.87 -7.82 15.81
C GLY A 95 4.83 -6.78 15.36
N GLU A 96 3.56 -7.19 15.41
CA GLU A 96 2.40 -6.32 15.13
C GLU A 96 2.36 -5.09 16.05
N ASP A 97 2.71 -5.25 17.33
CA ASP A 97 2.79 -4.15 18.30
C ASP A 97 3.85 -3.11 17.93
N GLU A 98 4.98 -3.55 17.37
CA GLU A 98 6.06 -2.65 16.92
C GLU A 98 5.66 -1.90 15.64
N TYR A 99 4.94 -2.58 14.74
CA TYR A 99 4.33 -1.93 13.59
C TYR A 99 3.33 -0.86 14.02
N TRP A 100 2.40 -1.20 14.90
CA TRP A 100 1.42 -0.26 15.41
C TRP A 100 2.06 0.90 16.18
N ALA A 101 3.08 0.63 16.99
CA ALA A 101 3.84 1.69 17.67
C ALA A 101 4.54 2.63 16.69
N ALA A 102 4.90 2.16 15.49
CA ALA A 102 5.55 2.99 14.47
C ALA A 102 4.56 3.87 13.69
N ILE A 103 3.35 3.38 13.40
CA ILE A 103 2.38 4.10 12.54
C ILE A 103 1.20 4.71 13.30
N GLY A 104 0.87 4.18 14.48
CA GLY A 104 -0.25 4.60 15.31
C GLY A 104 0.13 5.58 16.42
N PHE A 105 1.39 6.01 16.49
CA PHE A 105 1.89 6.89 17.54
C PHE A 105 1.27 8.28 17.46
N GLU A 106 0.63 8.72 18.54
CA GLU A 106 0.05 10.05 18.70
C GLU A 106 0.97 10.91 19.60
N PRO A 107 1.90 11.70 19.03
CA PRO A 107 2.78 12.56 19.80
C PRO A 107 1.96 13.56 20.62
N ASP A 108 2.20 13.62 21.93
CA ASP A 108 1.48 14.47 22.87
C ASP A 108 -0.06 14.29 22.86
N GLY A 109 -0.54 13.15 22.35
CA GLY A 109 -1.98 12.87 22.18
C GLY A 109 -2.60 13.56 20.97
N ASP A 110 -1.80 14.13 20.07
CA ASP A 110 -2.28 14.63 18.78
C ASP A 110 -2.49 13.46 17.80
N ALA A 111 -3.76 13.15 17.56
CA ALA A 111 -4.20 12.15 16.59
C ALA A 111 -3.61 12.39 15.19
N LEU A 112 -3.35 13.64 14.80
CA LEU A 112 -2.78 13.96 13.48
C LEU A 112 -1.31 13.58 13.34
N GLY A 113 -0.61 13.32 14.44
CA GLY A 113 0.75 12.76 14.38
C GLY A 113 0.79 11.28 14.06
N SER A 114 -0.34 10.57 14.21
CA SER A 114 -0.46 9.16 13.80
C SER A 114 -0.53 9.07 12.28
N ILE A 115 0.34 8.25 11.67
CA ILE A 115 0.30 7.93 10.24
C ILE A 115 -1.00 7.21 9.90
N ALA A 116 -1.47 6.32 10.80
CA ALA A 116 -2.72 5.58 10.62
C ALA A 116 -3.94 6.52 10.44
N ILE A 117 -3.88 7.71 11.03
CA ILE A 117 -4.94 8.71 10.96
C ILE A 117 -4.68 9.74 9.85
N SER A 118 -3.47 10.29 9.78
CA SER A 118 -3.14 11.42 8.89
C SER A 118 -2.89 11.03 7.44
N ALA A 119 -2.47 9.80 7.16
CA ALA A 119 -2.13 9.40 5.80
C ALA A 119 -3.37 9.24 4.92
N ASN A 120 -3.25 9.77 3.69
CA ASN A 120 -4.23 9.64 2.62
C ASN A 120 -3.70 8.79 1.46
N VAL A 121 -2.39 8.81 1.22
CA VAL A 121 -1.75 7.97 0.20
C VAL A 121 -0.46 7.40 0.76
N VAL A 122 -0.31 6.08 0.72
CA VAL A 122 0.88 5.38 1.20
C VAL A 122 1.41 4.39 0.17
N ALA A 123 2.73 4.22 0.18
CA ALA A 123 3.42 3.19 -0.58
C ALA A 123 4.23 2.32 0.39
N LEU A 124 4.04 1.00 0.34
CA LEU A 124 4.79 0.02 1.11
C LEU A 124 5.58 -0.89 0.17
N THR A 125 6.85 -1.13 0.45
CA THR A 125 7.71 -2.03 -0.34
C THR A 125 8.94 -2.44 0.48
N GLY A 126 9.81 -3.25 -0.12
CA GLY A 126 11.13 -3.57 0.42
C GLY A 126 12.25 -3.15 -0.53
N ALA A 127 13.50 -3.37 -0.14
CA ALA A 127 14.67 -2.95 -0.90
C ALA A 127 14.81 -3.64 -2.27
N SER A 128 14.18 -4.80 -2.46
CA SER A 128 14.20 -5.59 -3.69
C SER A 128 13.47 -4.93 -4.86
N ALA A 129 12.52 -4.03 -4.59
CA ALA A 129 11.59 -3.43 -5.56
C ALA A 129 10.75 -4.44 -6.36
N LYS A 130 10.61 -5.69 -5.89
CA LYS A 130 9.89 -6.77 -6.58
C LYS A 130 8.43 -6.94 -6.15
N TRP A 131 8.05 -6.22 -5.10
CA TRP A 131 6.70 -6.25 -4.56
C TRP A 131 6.32 -4.88 -4.03
N GLY A 132 5.03 -4.67 -3.83
CA GLY A 132 4.58 -3.48 -3.14
C GLY A 132 3.10 -3.52 -2.81
N CYS A 133 2.74 -2.65 -1.87
CA CYS A 133 1.37 -2.29 -1.57
C CYS A 133 1.20 -0.78 -1.76
N TRP A 134 0.20 -0.37 -2.52
CA TRP A 134 -0.16 1.03 -2.69
C TRP A 134 -1.56 1.25 -2.15
N GLY A 135 -1.75 2.26 -1.30
CA GLY A 135 -3.05 2.58 -0.71
C GLY A 135 -3.45 4.03 -0.90
N GLU A 136 -4.73 4.24 -1.16
CA GLU A 136 -5.37 5.56 -1.22
C GLU A 136 -6.66 5.57 -0.38
N ARG A 137 -6.78 6.53 0.54
CA ARG A 137 -7.96 6.75 1.38
C ARG A 137 -9.17 7.22 0.57
N ASP A 138 -8.95 7.87 -0.57
CA ASP A 138 -9.97 8.10 -1.58
C ASP A 138 -9.48 7.43 -2.88
N PRO A 139 -9.98 6.22 -3.22
CA PRO A 139 -11.31 5.70 -2.91
C PRO A 139 -11.36 4.55 -1.88
N GLU A 140 -10.61 4.64 -0.78
CA GLU A 140 -10.60 3.68 0.33
C GLU A 140 -10.14 2.27 -0.08
N VAL A 141 -9.10 2.18 -0.91
CA VAL A 141 -8.54 0.90 -1.37
C VAL A 141 -7.03 0.86 -1.30
N ALA A 142 -6.51 -0.33 -1.07
CA ALA A 142 -5.11 -0.67 -1.27
C ALA A 142 -4.96 -1.85 -2.22
N VAL A 143 -3.83 -1.92 -2.92
CA VAL A 143 -3.50 -2.96 -3.90
C VAL A 143 -2.12 -3.53 -3.63
N PHE A 144 -2.02 -4.85 -3.63
CA PHE A 144 -0.78 -5.61 -3.54
C PHE A 144 -0.40 -6.18 -4.89
N GLN A 145 0.90 -6.12 -5.23
CA GLN A 145 1.51 -6.84 -6.35
C GLN A 145 2.85 -7.44 -5.96
N GLY A 146 3.37 -8.34 -6.81
CA GLY A 146 4.65 -9.01 -6.62
C GLY A 146 4.54 -10.36 -5.90
N PHE A 147 3.45 -11.09 -6.06
CA PHE A 147 3.40 -12.47 -5.57
C PHE A 147 4.35 -13.35 -6.40
N PRO A 148 5.12 -14.28 -5.79
CA PRO A 148 6.05 -15.15 -6.53
C PRO A 148 5.37 -15.99 -7.62
N ASP A 149 4.18 -16.50 -7.32
CA ASP A 149 3.32 -17.24 -8.23
C ASP A 149 1.86 -17.25 -7.74
N ALA A 150 0.97 -17.82 -8.55
CA ALA A 150 -0.45 -17.91 -8.24
C ALA A 150 -0.75 -18.75 -6.96
N ALA A 151 0.06 -19.75 -6.64
CA ALA A 151 -0.15 -20.58 -5.46
C ALA A 151 0.20 -19.81 -4.18
N ALA A 152 1.34 -19.11 -4.17
CA ALA A 152 1.74 -18.21 -3.10
C ALA A 152 0.70 -17.11 -2.88
N ARG A 153 0.18 -16.50 -3.97
CA ARG A 153 -0.92 -15.52 -3.91
C ARG A 153 -2.17 -16.10 -3.25
N SER A 154 -2.60 -17.29 -3.66
CA SER A 154 -3.78 -17.95 -3.09
C SER A 154 -3.60 -18.30 -1.61
N GLU A 155 -2.43 -18.80 -1.22
CA GLU A 155 -2.10 -19.10 0.18
C GLU A 155 -2.10 -17.83 1.04
N TRP A 156 -1.45 -16.76 0.57
CA TRP A 156 -1.42 -15.46 1.24
C TRP A 156 -2.82 -14.90 1.44
N CYS A 157 -3.65 -14.94 0.39
CA CYS A 157 -5.02 -14.50 0.47
C CYS A 157 -5.87 -15.33 1.43
N ALA A 158 -5.67 -16.66 1.47
CA ALA A 158 -6.39 -17.54 2.39
C ALA A 158 -5.99 -17.31 3.86
N ARG A 159 -4.74 -16.92 4.09
CA ARG A 159 -4.19 -16.70 5.43
C ARG A 159 -4.53 -15.33 6.02
N PHE A 160 -4.51 -14.29 5.19
CA PHE A 160 -4.58 -12.89 5.65
C PHE A 160 -5.81 -12.13 5.15
N GLY A 161 -6.63 -12.75 4.30
CA GLY A 161 -7.77 -12.11 3.65
C GLY A 161 -8.93 -11.74 4.58
N PRO A 162 -9.96 -11.09 4.02
CA PRO A 162 -10.30 -11.11 2.60
C PRO A 162 -9.49 -10.14 1.74
N PHE A 163 -8.99 -10.64 0.60
CA PHE A 163 -8.50 -9.82 -0.50
C PHE A 163 -9.19 -10.23 -1.80
N LEU A 164 -9.42 -9.27 -2.69
CA LEU A 164 -10.18 -9.49 -3.91
C LEU A 164 -9.35 -9.13 -5.14
N GLY A 165 -9.55 -9.83 -6.25
CA GLY A 165 -9.12 -9.33 -7.55
C GLY A 165 -9.90 -8.07 -7.94
N VAL A 166 -9.48 -7.38 -8.99
CA VAL A 166 -10.08 -6.10 -9.42
C VAL A 166 -11.61 -6.15 -9.57
N SER A 167 -12.16 -7.23 -10.13
CA SER A 167 -13.62 -7.40 -10.27
C SER A 167 -14.32 -7.43 -8.91
N GLY A 168 -13.78 -8.18 -7.94
CA GLY A 168 -14.36 -8.24 -6.60
C GLY A 168 -14.21 -6.93 -5.84
N ALA A 169 -13.10 -6.20 -6.04
CA ALA A 169 -12.90 -4.88 -5.46
C ALA A 169 -13.90 -3.84 -5.99
N LEU A 170 -14.19 -3.87 -7.30
CA LEU A 170 -15.20 -3.03 -7.94
C LEU A 170 -16.62 -3.31 -7.43
N GLU A 171 -16.89 -4.54 -7.00
CA GLU A 171 -18.20 -4.96 -6.48
C GLU A 171 -18.34 -4.74 -4.97
N SER A 172 -17.26 -4.90 -4.20
CA SER A 172 -17.32 -4.95 -2.73
C SER A 172 -16.78 -3.70 -2.05
N TYR A 173 -15.60 -3.21 -2.46
CA TYR A 173 -14.90 -2.15 -1.74
C TYR A 173 -15.21 -0.76 -2.32
N LEU A 174 -15.03 -0.60 -3.64
CA LEU A 174 -15.16 0.69 -4.30
C LEU A 174 -16.55 1.32 -4.21
N PRO A 175 -17.69 0.60 -4.26
CA PRO A 175 -19.00 1.23 -4.16
C PRO A 175 -19.19 2.06 -2.89
N MET A 176 -18.53 1.70 -1.78
CA MET A 176 -18.59 2.46 -0.54
C MET A 176 -18.00 3.86 -0.71
N ALA A 177 -16.86 3.98 -1.40
CA ALA A 177 -16.25 5.27 -1.73
C ALA A 177 -17.10 6.12 -2.69
N PHE A 178 -17.91 5.48 -3.54
CA PHE A 178 -18.86 6.19 -4.43
C PHE A 178 -20.23 6.49 -3.78
N GLY A 179 -20.33 6.36 -2.46
CA GLY A 179 -21.56 6.62 -1.69
C GLY A 179 -22.64 5.56 -1.91
N GLY A 180 -22.23 4.30 -2.04
CA GLY A 180 -23.10 3.16 -2.34
C GLY A 180 -23.60 3.11 -3.79
N ARG A 181 -23.08 3.98 -4.67
CA ARG A 181 -23.43 4.02 -6.10
C ARG A 181 -22.52 3.10 -6.90
N PRO A 182 -22.96 2.66 -8.10
CA PRO A 182 -22.08 1.96 -9.03
C PRO A 182 -20.83 2.79 -9.33
N VAL A 183 -19.68 2.13 -9.34
CA VAL A 183 -18.42 2.71 -9.82
C VAL A 183 -18.61 3.16 -11.27
N PRO A 184 -18.20 4.38 -11.66
CA PRO A 184 -18.32 4.83 -13.05
C PRO A 184 -17.65 3.87 -14.03
N ASP A 185 -18.31 3.53 -15.14
CA ASP A 185 -17.81 2.56 -16.13
C ASP A 185 -16.40 2.91 -16.64
N THR A 186 -16.12 4.20 -16.83
CA THR A 186 -14.79 4.67 -17.24
C THR A 186 -13.72 4.37 -16.20
N TYR A 187 -14.05 4.54 -14.92
CA TYR A 187 -13.15 4.24 -13.81
C TYR A 187 -12.92 2.71 -13.72
N ALA A 188 -14.00 1.93 -13.76
CA ALA A 188 -13.95 0.47 -13.71
C ALA A 188 -13.15 -0.12 -14.87
N ALA A 189 -13.32 0.42 -16.08
CA ALA A 189 -12.60 -0.01 -17.27
C ALA A 189 -11.09 0.27 -17.17
N VAL A 190 -10.69 1.45 -16.69
CA VAL A 190 -9.26 1.80 -16.51
C VAL A 190 -8.63 0.94 -15.41
N LEU A 191 -9.32 0.79 -14.27
CA LEU A 191 -8.82 -0.04 -13.17
C LEU A 191 -8.67 -1.51 -13.60
N THR A 192 -9.66 -2.06 -14.30
CA THR A 192 -9.58 -3.43 -14.84
C THR A 192 -8.46 -3.56 -15.86
N ALA A 193 -8.28 -2.56 -16.73
CA ALA A 193 -7.21 -2.58 -17.72
C ALA A 193 -5.81 -2.56 -17.07
N ASN A 194 -5.63 -1.89 -15.94
CA ASN A 194 -4.35 -1.74 -15.25
C ASN A 194 -4.04 -2.87 -14.24
N TYR A 195 -5.06 -3.36 -13.54
CA TYR A 195 -4.92 -4.29 -12.41
C TYR A 195 -5.62 -5.64 -12.60
N GLY A 196 -6.36 -5.81 -13.70
CA GLY A 196 -6.89 -7.10 -14.09
C GLY A 196 -5.78 -8.09 -14.46
N PRO A 197 -6.11 -9.40 -14.48
CA PRO A 197 -5.18 -10.43 -14.92
C PRO A 197 -4.62 -10.09 -16.30
N PRO A 198 -3.38 -10.51 -16.63
CA PRO A 198 -2.85 -10.35 -17.97
C PRO A 198 -3.87 -10.93 -18.95
N ASN A 199 -4.24 -10.16 -19.97
CA ASN A 199 -5.00 -10.74 -21.07
C ASN A 199 -4.12 -11.84 -21.67
N ASP A 200 -4.48 -13.10 -21.45
CA ASP A 200 -4.00 -14.21 -22.25
C ASP A 200 -4.35 -13.88 -23.70
N ARG A 201 -3.43 -13.24 -24.43
CA ARG A 201 -3.42 -13.33 -25.88
C ARG A 201 -3.12 -14.78 -26.19
N ARG A 202 -4.17 -15.61 -26.22
CA ARG A 202 -4.11 -16.86 -26.98
C ARG A 202 -3.76 -16.48 -28.43
N PRO A 203 -2.67 -17.03 -29.00
CA PRO A 203 -2.43 -16.92 -30.43
C PRO A 203 -3.55 -17.59 -31.23
#